data_AF-G2FJF8-F1
#
_entry.id   AF-G2FJF8-F1
#
_cell.length_a   1.000
_cell.length_b   1.000
_cell.length_c   1.000
_cell.angle_alpha   90.00
_cell.angle_beta   90.00
_cell.angle_gamma   90.00
#
_symmetry.space_group_name_H-M   'P 1'
#
loop_
_entity.id
_entity.type
_entity.pdbx_description
1 polymer ?
#
loop_
_entity_poly.entity_id
_entity_poly.type
_entity_poly.pdbx_seq_one_letter_code
_entity_poly.pdbx_strand_id
1 'polypeptide(L)'
;MDESDTLYSKIAVTFEGRAELFVADRETHLLRCFWGGITANSISMDCISADDESEKHLFTLQVSDDGIGMLSEADKTLGLFRRTNENPSPRE
;
A
#
# COMPACT_ATOMS: atom_id res chain seq x y z
N MET A 1 19.89 39.55 20.59
CA MET A 1 20.26 38.30 19.90
C MET A 1 18.92 37.73 19.50
N ASP A 2 18.47 38.05 18.28
CA ASP A 2 17.12 37.70 17.81
C ASP A 2 17.03 36.17 17.70
N GLU A 3 16.17 35.58 18.52
CA GLU A 3 15.69 34.22 18.28
C GLU A 3 15.00 34.25 16.92
N SER A 4 15.59 33.53 15.97
CA SER A 4 15.11 33.41 14.61
C SER A 4 13.60 33.12 14.59
N ASP A 5 12.83 34.07 14.06
CA ASP A 5 11.40 33.93 13.73
C ASP A 5 11.21 32.80 12.71
N THR A 6 11.17 31.56 13.17
CA THR A 6 10.78 30.44 12.32
C THR A 6 9.25 30.45 12.24
N LEU A 7 8.73 30.87 11.08
CA LEU A 7 7.28 30.98 10.79
C LEU A 7 6.51 29.66 10.92
N TYR A 8 7.19 28.51 10.87
CA TYR A 8 6.57 27.20 10.90
C TYR A 8 7.26 26.30 11.92
N SER A 9 6.44 25.68 12.79
CA SER A 9 6.92 24.75 13.82
C SER A 9 6.86 23.28 13.39
N LYS A 10 6.13 22.95 12.30
CA LYS A 10 5.98 21.57 11.80
C LYS A 10 5.45 21.51 10.36
N ILE A 11 5.91 20.51 9.62
CA ILE A 11 5.27 20.01 8.40
C ILE A 11 4.91 18.53 8.60
N ALA A 12 3.73 18.12 8.13
CA ALA A 12 3.31 16.72 8.06
C ALA A 12 3.05 16.38 6.60
N VAL A 13 3.69 15.32 6.11
CA VAL A 13 3.58 14.85 4.72
C VAL A 13 3.00 13.45 4.74
N THR A 14 1.90 13.24 4.00
CA THR A 14 1.26 11.95 3.80
C THR A 14 1.35 11.56 2.33
N PHE A 15 1.42 10.26 2.06
CA PHE A 15 1.39 9.71 0.70
C PHE A 15 0.19 8.79 0.58
N GLU A 16 -0.66 9.03 -0.41
CA GLU A 16 -1.87 8.26 -0.67
C GLU A 16 -2.07 8.02 -2.18
N GLY A 17 -2.80 6.97 -2.53
CA GLY A 17 -3.05 6.64 -3.92
C GLY A 17 -3.98 5.44 -4.11
N ARG A 18 -4.00 4.91 -5.35
CA ARG A 18 -4.74 3.72 -5.73
C ARG A 18 -3.80 2.53 -5.90
N ALA A 19 -4.28 1.35 -5.52
CA ALA A 19 -3.61 0.08 -5.78
C ALA A 19 -4.63 -0.95 -6.28
N GLU A 20 -4.15 -1.96 -7.00
CA GLU A 20 -4.93 -3.10 -7.43
C GLU A 20 -4.25 -4.36 -6.90
N LEU A 21 -5.03 -5.26 -6.29
CA LEU A 21 -4.53 -6.58 -5.89
C LEU A 21 -5.07 -7.64 -6.84
N PHE A 22 -4.17 -8.56 -7.18
CA PHE A 22 -4.40 -9.68 -8.07
C PHE A 22 -4.31 -10.97 -7.23
N VAL A 23 -5.33 -11.81 -7.31
CA VAL A 23 -5.33 -13.11 -6.63
C VAL A 23 -4.61 -14.11 -7.52
N ALA A 24 -3.73 -14.91 -6.92
CA ALA A 24 -3.09 -16.02 -7.62
C ALA A 24 -4.19 -16.89 -8.25
N ASP A 25 -4.09 -17.14 -9.56
CA ASP A 25 -5.03 -17.93 -10.37
C ASP A 25 -6.28 -17.22 -10.93
N ARG A 26 -6.35 -15.88 -10.87
CA ARG A 26 -7.33 -15.10 -11.66
C ARG A 26 -6.63 -14.13 -12.63
N GLU A 27 -7.12 -14.04 -13.86
CA GLU A 27 -6.56 -13.13 -14.90
C GLU A 27 -6.90 -11.65 -14.65
N THR A 28 -7.94 -11.37 -13.86
CA THR A 28 -8.42 -10.01 -13.62
C THR A 28 -8.12 -9.51 -12.21
N HIS A 29 -7.95 -8.19 -12.06
CA HIS A 29 -7.88 -7.53 -10.74
C HIS A 29 -9.14 -7.84 -9.95
N LEU A 30 -8.98 -8.18 -8.67
CA LEU A 30 -10.12 -8.53 -7.80
C LEU A 30 -10.44 -7.47 -6.79
N LEU A 31 -9.46 -6.67 -6.41
CA LEU A 31 -9.59 -5.72 -5.32
C LEU A 31 -9.09 -4.37 -5.77
N ARG A 32 -9.96 -3.37 -5.65
CA ARG A 32 -9.64 -1.96 -5.89
C ARG A 32 -9.37 -1.30 -4.54
N CYS A 33 -8.16 -0.79 -4.36
CA CYS A 33 -7.69 -0.32 -3.07
C CYS A 33 -7.38 1.17 -3.09
N PHE A 34 -7.73 1.85 -2.00
CA PHE A 34 -7.10 3.11 -1.60
C PHE A 34 -6.00 2.80 -0.60
N TRP A 35 -4.80 3.33 -0.84
CA TRP A 35 -3.67 3.11 0.07
C TRP A 35 -3.19 4.42 0.68
N GLY A 36 -2.66 4.33 1.89
CA GLY A 36 -2.02 5.42 2.61
C GLY A 36 -0.79 4.95 3.38
N GLY A 37 0.27 5.76 3.37
CA GLY A 37 1.49 5.49 4.14
C GLY A 37 1.27 5.63 5.64
N ILE A 38 1.66 4.61 6.41
CA ILE A 38 1.61 4.61 7.89
C ILE A 38 2.99 4.94 8.46
N THR A 39 4.03 4.28 7.96
CA THR A 39 5.43 4.49 8.32
C THR A 39 6.28 4.59 7.06
N ALA A 40 7.59 4.80 7.20
CA ALA A 40 8.53 4.79 6.08
C ALA A 40 8.56 3.45 5.29
N ASN A 41 8.08 2.36 5.90
CA ASN A 41 8.14 1.01 5.35
C ASN A 41 6.80 0.27 5.41
N SER A 42 5.69 0.95 5.68
CA SER A 42 4.38 0.31 5.70
C SER A 42 3.27 1.20 5.12
N ILE A 43 2.36 0.57 4.40
CA ILE A 43 1.13 1.18 3.88
C ILE A 43 -0.08 0.38 4.35
N SER A 44 -1.18 1.10 4.63
CA SER A 44 -2.51 0.53 4.82
C SER A 44 -3.26 0.57 3.50
N MET A 45 -4.08 -0.44 3.22
CA MET A 45 -4.90 -0.52 2.01
C MET A 45 -6.33 -0.90 2.39
N ASP A 46 -7.27 0.01 2.11
CA ASP A 46 -8.71 -0.25 2.19
C ASP A 46 -9.19 -0.65 0.80
N CYS A 47 -9.64 -1.90 0.66
CA CYS A 47 -9.97 -2.50 -0.61
C CYS A 47 -11.42 -2.98 -0.65
N ILE A 48 -12.03 -2.83 -1.82
CA ILE A 48 -13.34 -3.39 -2.14
C ILE A 48 -13.20 -4.44 -3.26
N SER A 49 -13.99 -5.52 -3.17
CA SER A 49 -14.06 -6.51 -4.24
C SER A 49 -14.70 -5.91 -5.49
N ALA A 50 -14.12 -6.21 -6.64
CA ALA A 50 -14.66 -5.82 -7.94
C ALA A 50 -15.92 -6.62 -8.31
N ASP A 51 -16.08 -7.82 -7.72
CA ASP A 51 -17.23 -8.70 -7.93
C ASP A 51 -18.39 -8.39 -6.94
N ASP A 52 -18.06 -7.93 -5.73
CA ASP A 52 -19.01 -7.59 -4.67
C ASP A 52 -18.54 -6.36 -3.86
N GLU A 53 -19.09 -5.18 -4.13
CA GLU A 53 -18.70 -3.94 -3.45
C GLU A 53 -19.04 -3.92 -1.93
N SER A 54 -19.81 -4.89 -1.44
CA SER A 54 -20.07 -5.05 0.00
C SER A 54 -18.94 -5.78 0.73
N GLU A 55 -18.09 -6.52 0.00
CA GLU A 55 -16.92 -7.20 0.53
C GLU A 55 -15.76 -6.22 0.67
N LYS A 56 -15.39 -5.94 1.92
CA LYS A 56 -14.33 -4.99 2.28
C LYS A 56 -13.17 -5.71 2.95
N HIS A 57 -11.98 -5.31 2.58
CA HIS A 57 -10.73 -5.86 3.10
C HIS A 57 -9.80 -4.75 3.56
N LEU A 58 -9.11 -5.00 4.67
CA LEU A 58 -8.07 -4.13 5.17
C LEU A 58 -6.74 -4.88 5.15
N PHE A 59 -5.88 -4.50 4.22
CA PHE A 59 -4.55 -5.08 4.11
C PHE A 59 -3.49 -4.14 4.64
N THR A 60 -2.38 -4.72 5.10
CA THR A 60 -1.15 -3.99 5.33
C THR A 60 -0.02 -4.60 4.50
N LEU A 61 0.73 -3.73 3.81
CA LEU A 61 1.96 -4.10 3.12
C LEU A 61 3.14 -3.49 3.87
N GLN A 62 4.02 -4.33 4.41
CA GLN A 62 5.26 -3.93 5.09
C GLN A 62 6.47 -4.34 4.26
N VAL A 63 7.44 -3.46 4.12
CA VAL A 63 8.70 -3.75 3.42
C VAL A 63 9.81 -3.88 4.46
N SER A 64 10.48 -5.04 4.51
CA SER A 64 11.64 -5.26 5.36
C SER A 64 12.90 -4.58 4.79
N ASP A 65 13.94 -4.47 5.62
CA ASP A 65 15.20 -3.80 5.25
C ASP A 65 15.93 -4.47 4.07
N ASP A 66 15.67 -5.75 3.82
CA ASP A 66 16.17 -6.51 2.68
C ASP A 66 15.34 -6.30 1.38
N GLY A 67 14.32 -5.45 1.44
CA GLY A 67 13.48 -5.07 0.31
C GLY A 67 12.35 -6.05 -0.02
N ILE A 68 12.06 -7.02 0.86
CA ILE A 68 10.91 -7.93 0.70
C ILE A 68 9.64 -7.26 1.27
N GLY A 69 8.61 -7.17 0.43
CA GLY A 69 7.27 -6.76 0.85
C GLY A 69 6.47 -7.94 1.38
N MET A 70 5.83 -7.80 2.53
CA MET A 70 4.90 -8.76 3.11
C MET A 70 3.49 -8.18 3.12
N LEU A 71 2.55 -8.84 2.44
CA LEU A 71 1.13 -8.48 2.48
C LEU A 71 0.43 -9.31 3.55
N SER A 72 -0.39 -8.65 4.36
CA SER A 72 -1.14 -9.28 5.44
C SER A 72 -2.55 -8.74 5.55
N GLU A 73 -3.45 -9.58 6.07
CA GLU A 73 -4.82 -9.24 6.48
C GLU A 73 -5.08 -9.89 7.83
N ALA A 74 -5.58 -9.13 8.81
CA ALA A 74 -5.85 -9.63 10.17
C ALA A 74 -4.68 -10.47 10.76
N ASP A 75 -3.45 -9.93 10.64
CA ASP A 75 -2.19 -10.56 11.07
C ASP A 75 -1.81 -11.88 10.37
N LYS A 76 -2.57 -12.30 9.36
CA LYS A 76 -2.25 -13.45 8.51
C LYS A 76 -1.44 -12.98 7.31
N THR A 77 -0.23 -13.52 7.14
CA THR A 77 0.56 -13.31 5.91
C THR A 77 -0.14 -13.97 4.72
N LEU A 78 -0.43 -13.17 3.69
CA LEU A 78 -1.07 -13.60 2.46
C LEU A 78 -0.09 -13.75 1.30
N GLY A 79 1.03 -13.02 1.35
CA GLY A 79 2.04 -13.09 0.29
C GLY A 79 3.33 -12.36 0.62
N LEU A 80 4.38 -12.75 -0.09
CA LEU A 80 5.69 -12.10 -0.09
C LEU A 80 6.02 -11.62 -1.50
N PHE A 81 6.51 -10.41 -1.61
CA PHE A 81 6.73 -9.70 -2.86
C PHE A 81 8.15 -9.17 -2.90
N ARG A 82 8.83 -9.31 -4.03
CA ARG A 82 10.10 -8.63 -4.28
C ARG A 82 9.87 -7.47 -5.21
N ARG A 83 10.49 -6.33 -4.89
CA ARG A 83 10.48 -5.19 -5.80
C ARG A 83 11.13 -5.56 -7.12
N THR A 84 10.43 -5.34 -8.22
CA THR A 84 10.96 -5.44 -9.58
C THR A 84 11.27 -4.03 -10.10
N ASN A 85 12.26 -3.92 -10.98
CA ASN A 85 12.56 -2.66 -11.68
C ASN A 85 11.66 -2.45 -12.91
N GLU A 86 10.90 -3.48 -13.29
CA GLU A 86 9.95 -3.43 -14.40
C GLU A 86 8.60 -2.95 -13.89
N ASN A 87 8.04 -1.94 -14.56
CA ASN A 87 6.64 -1.59 -14.39
C ASN A 87 5.83 -2.75 -15.00
N PRO A 88 4.90 -3.40 -14.26
CA PRO A 88 4.09 -4.46 -14.84
C PRO A 88 3.36 -3.89 -16.06
N SER A 89 3.71 -4.38 -17.24
CA SER A 89 2.96 -4.07 -18.45
C SER A 89 1.59 -4.73 -18.27
N PRO A 90 0.46 -4.01 -18.50
CA PRO A 90 -0.83 -4.66 -18.59
C PRO A 90 -0.69 -5.80 -19.61
N ARG A 91 -0.90 -7.05 -19.20
CA ARG A 91 -1.00 -8.14 -20.16
C ARG A 91 -2.32 -7.92 -20.91
N GLU A 92 -2.23 -7.73 -22.23
CA GLU A 92 -3.38 -7.65 -23.15
C GLU A 92 -4.21 -8.93 -23.12
#